data_AF-A0A5C8TH93-F1
#
_entry.id   AF-A0A5C8TH93-F1
#
_cell.length_a   1.000
_cell.length_b   1.000
_cell.length_c   1.000
_cell.angle_alpha   90.00
_cell.angle_beta   90.00
_cell.angle_gamma   90.00
#
_symmetry.space_group_name_H-M   'P 1'
#
loop_
_entity.id
_entity.type
_entity.pdbx_description
1 polymer ?
#
loop_
_entity_poly.entity_id
_entity_poly.type
_entity_poly.pdbx_seq_one_letter_code
_entity_poly.pdbx_strand_id
1 'polypeptide(L)'
;MVSMEAEAAVPRPTGRARRTKGKAAPEPELKDYAHRSLYAKPETLDLIREIAFKERISAQALYREGLFLMLRKRGHYKDKHIDDV
;
A
#
# COMPACT_ATOMS: atom_id res chain seq x y z
N MET A 1 -19.96 -62.11 -16.47
CA MET A 1 -18.92 -61.87 -15.45
C MET A 1 -18.56 -60.40 -15.50
N VAL A 2 -18.81 -59.69 -14.40
CA VAL A 2 -18.59 -58.25 -14.24
C VAL A 2 -17.15 -58.05 -13.81
N SER A 3 -16.39 -57.21 -14.51
CA SER A 3 -15.09 -56.72 -14.06
C SER A 3 -15.14 -55.21 -13.99
N MET A 4 -15.48 -54.74 -12.79
CA MET A 4 -15.04 -53.45 -12.24
C MET A 4 -13.53 -53.53 -12.06
N GLU A 5 -12.77 -52.53 -12.50
CA GLU A 5 -11.54 -52.01 -11.84
C GLU A 5 -11.32 -50.60 -12.42
N ALA A 6 -11.64 -49.54 -11.68
CA ALA A 6 -10.84 -48.90 -10.62
C ALA A 6 -10.27 -47.56 -11.16
N GLU A 7 -11.08 -46.51 -11.02
CA GLU A 7 -10.73 -45.12 -11.31
C GLU A 7 -9.66 -44.65 -10.30
N ALA A 8 -8.42 -44.50 -10.76
CA ALA A 8 -7.30 -44.04 -9.94
C ALA A 8 -7.46 -42.55 -9.59
N ALA A 9 -7.87 -42.27 -8.36
CA ALA A 9 -8.03 -40.94 -7.80
C ALA A 9 -6.67 -40.23 -7.67
N VAL A 10 -6.47 -39.14 -8.42
CA VAL A 10 -5.31 -38.25 -8.31
C VAL A 10 -5.39 -37.45 -7.00
N PRO A 11 -4.41 -37.54 -6.08
CA PRO A 11 -4.45 -36.76 -4.84
C PRO A 11 -4.18 -35.28 -5.13
N ARG A 12 -5.17 -34.42 -4.86
CA ARG A 12 -5.05 -32.96 -4.92
C ARG A 12 -4.19 -32.47 -3.76
N PRO A 13 -3.17 -31.62 -3.97
CA PRO A 13 -2.40 -31.05 -2.87
C PRO A 13 -3.25 -29.99 -2.14
N THR A 14 -3.98 -30.40 -1.12
CA THR A 14 -4.61 -29.48 -0.15
C THR A 14 -3.58 -29.10 0.92
N GLY A 15 -2.70 -28.17 0.57
CA GLY A 15 -1.68 -27.64 1.47
C GLY A 15 -1.67 -26.12 1.44
N ARG A 16 -2.75 -25.47 1.87
CA ARG A 16 -2.74 -24.02 2.14
C ARG A 16 -1.87 -23.78 3.37
N ALA A 17 -0.57 -23.57 3.16
CA ALA A 17 0.37 -23.21 4.21
C ALA A 17 -0.16 -21.97 4.96
N ARG A 18 -0.62 -22.20 6.19
CA ARG A 18 -1.00 -21.18 7.15
C ARG A 18 0.28 -20.39 7.46
N ARG A 19 0.43 -19.19 6.89
CA ARG A 19 1.48 -18.26 7.32
C ARG A 19 1.31 -18.04 8.82
N THR A 20 2.28 -18.51 9.59
CA THR A 20 2.38 -18.30 11.02
C THR A 20 2.47 -16.80 11.27
N LYS A 21 1.61 -16.30 12.16
CA LYS A 21 1.66 -14.93 12.70
C LYS A 21 3.01 -14.77 13.40
N GLY A 22 4.00 -14.21 12.70
CA GLY A 22 5.16 -13.64 13.34
C GLY A 22 4.69 -12.51 14.26
N LYS A 23 5.12 -12.52 15.52
CA LYS A 23 4.89 -11.44 16.47
C LYS A 23 5.37 -10.14 15.83
N ALA A 24 4.49 -9.15 15.71
CA ALA A 24 4.87 -7.82 15.27
C ALA A 24 5.93 -7.28 16.24
N ALA A 25 7.03 -6.76 15.69
CA ALA A 25 8.00 -5.97 16.45
C ALA A 25 7.28 -4.75 17.06
N PRO A 26 7.75 -4.23 18.21
CA PRO A 26 7.16 -3.02 18.80
C PRO A 26 7.22 -1.89 17.77
N GLU A 27 6.04 -1.40 17.36
CA GLU A 27 5.95 -0.24 16.47
C GLU A 27 6.53 0.98 17.20
N PRO A 28 7.40 1.78 16.54
CA PRO A 28 7.83 3.04 17.11
C PRO A 28 6.59 3.93 17.32
N GLU A 29 6.51 4.63 18.45
CA GLU A 29 5.45 5.60 18.75
C GLU A 29 5.36 6.63 17.61
N LEU A 30 4.46 6.39 16.66
CA LEU A 30 4.12 7.32 15.59
C LEU A 30 3.34 8.47 16.22
N LYS A 31 4.08 9.49 16.68
CA LYS A 31 3.53 10.76 17.15
C LYS A 31 2.56 11.32 16.08
N ASP A 32 1.28 11.28 16.40
CA ASP A 32 0.16 12.05 15.83
C ASP A 32 0.06 12.20 14.30
N TYR A 33 0.33 11.16 13.52
CA TYR A 33 -0.02 11.18 12.09
C TYR A 33 -1.52 10.95 11.90
N ALA A 34 -2.25 12.01 11.56
CA ALA A 34 -3.66 11.88 11.17
C ALA A 34 -3.76 11.22 9.78
N HIS A 35 -4.23 9.97 9.73
CA HIS A 35 -4.60 9.33 8.47
C HIS A 35 -5.83 10.04 7.87
N ARG A 36 -5.69 10.59 6.67
CA ARG A 36 -6.80 11.20 5.93
C ARG A 36 -6.89 10.65 4.52
N SER A 37 -8.10 10.27 4.12
CA SER A 37 -8.37 9.85 2.75
C SER A 37 -8.34 11.06 1.81
N LEU A 38 -7.62 10.93 0.69
CA LEU A 38 -7.68 11.89 -0.40
C LEU A 38 -8.86 11.54 -1.29
N TYR A 39 -9.78 12.49 -1.48
CA TYR A 39 -10.86 12.37 -2.45
C TYR A 39 -10.43 13.06 -3.74
N ALA A 40 -10.21 12.26 -4.78
CA ALA A 40 -9.89 12.72 -6.12
C ALA A 40 -10.61 11.83 -7.14
N LYS A 41 -10.67 12.29 -8.40
CA LYS A 41 -11.23 11.48 -9.47
C LYS A 41 -10.37 10.23 -9.73
N PRO A 42 -10.95 9.10 -10.17
CA PRO A 42 -10.20 7.87 -10.44
C PRO A 42 -9.02 8.09 -11.39
N GLU A 43 -9.22 8.87 -12.46
CA GLU A 43 -8.18 9.14 -13.46
C GLU A 43 -6.99 9.87 -12.84
N THR A 44 -7.25 10.75 -11.87
CA THR A 44 -6.20 11.45 -11.12
C THR A 44 -5.41 10.48 -10.24
N LEU A 45 -6.09 9.57 -9.56
CA LEU A 45 -5.45 8.55 -8.72
C LEU A 45 -4.55 7.61 -9.54
N ASP A 46 -4.97 7.26 -10.76
CA ASP A 46 -4.18 6.39 -11.63
C ASP A 46 -2.92 7.09 -12.14
N LEU A 47 -3.00 8.37 -12.50
CA LEU A 47 -1.82 9.16 -12.87
C LEU A 47 -0.81 9.27 -11.72
N ILE A 48 -1.30 9.51 -10.50
CA ILE A 48 -0.45 9.57 -9.29
C ILE A 48 0.27 8.23 -9.09
N ARG A 49 -0.45 7.10 -9.23
CA ARG A 49 0.16 5.76 -9.13
C ARG A 49 1.23 5.55 -10.18
N GLU A 50 0.98 5.97 -11.41
CA GLU A 50 1.94 5.84 -12.51
C GLU A 50 3.22 6.64 -12.23
N ILE A 51 3.09 7.88 -11.75
CA ILE A 51 4.23 8.74 -11.38
C ILE A 51 5.01 8.11 -10.23
N ALA A 52 4.31 7.74 -9.16
CA ALA A 52 4.93 7.11 -7.99
C ALA A 52 5.70 5.83 -8.36
N PHE A 53 5.15 5.03 -9.27
CA PHE A 53 5.82 3.84 -9.79
C PHE A 53 7.09 4.18 -10.58
N LYS A 54 7.02 5.17 -11.50
CA LYS A 54 8.17 5.61 -12.31
C LYS A 54 9.30 6.16 -11.44
N GLU A 55 8.94 6.92 -10.40
CA GLU A 55 9.89 7.57 -9.49
C GLU A 55 10.35 6.68 -8.34
N ARG A 56 9.80 5.45 -8.24
CA ARG A 56 10.08 4.48 -7.15
C ARG A 56 9.83 5.04 -5.76
N ILE A 57 8.80 5.88 -5.63
CA ILE A 57 8.34 6.45 -4.36
C ILE A 57 6.92 5.96 -4.03
N SER A 58 6.47 6.18 -2.80
CA SER A 58 5.08 5.91 -2.46
C SER A 58 4.16 7.03 -2.97
N ALA A 59 2.93 6.68 -3.39
CA ALA A 59 1.91 7.67 -3.73
C ALA A 59 1.64 8.64 -2.57
N GLN A 60 1.77 8.18 -1.33
CA GLN A 60 1.66 9.03 -0.14
C GLN A 60 2.77 10.07 -0.04
N ALA A 61 4.02 9.72 -0.36
CA ALA A 61 5.12 10.67 -0.39
C ALA A 61 4.88 11.76 -1.46
N LEU A 62 4.38 11.36 -2.63
CA LEU A 62 4.02 12.29 -3.71
C LEU A 62 2.91 13.27 -3.27
N TYR A 63 1.93 12.80 -2.48
CA TYR A 63 0.90 13.68 -1.90
C TYR A 63 1.48 14.71 -0.94
N ARG A 64 2.37 14.28 -0.05
CA ARG A 64 3.03 15.16 0.93
C ARG A 64 3.84 16.23 0.22
N GLU A 65 4.63 15.83 -0.78
CA GLU A 65 5.41 16.75 -1.59
C GLU A 65 4.52 17.76 -2.33
N GLY A 66 3.45 17.29 -2.99
CA GLY A 66 2.51 18.18 -3.69
C GLY A 66 1.83 19.18 -2.75
N LEU A 67 1.42 18.73 -1.56
CA LEU A 67 0.81 19.58 -0.54
C LEU A 67 1.82 20.60 0.01
N PHE A 68 3.05 20.17 0.29
CA PHE A 68 4.15 21.03 0.72
C PHE A 68 4.43 22.14 -0.30
N LEU A 69 4.57 21.79 -1.58
CA LEU A 69 4.82 22.75 -2.66
C LEU A 69 3.67 23.75 -2.80
N MET A 70 2.42 23.29 -2.69
CA MET A 70 1.24 24.16 -2.72
C MET A 70 1.22 25.14 -1.54
N LEU A 71 1.46 24.66 -0.31
CA LEU A 71 1.47 25.50 0.89
C LEU A 71 2.62 26.51 0.86
N ARG A 72 3.81 26.09 0.42
CA ARG A 72 4.97 26.96 0.24
C ARG A 72 4.69 28.06 -0.78
N LYS A 73 4.12 27.71 -1.95
CA LYS A 73 3.74 28.69 -2.98
C LYS A 73 2.77 29.75 -2.46
N ARG A 74 1.91 29.40 -1.50
CA ARG A 74 0.93 30.31 -0.89
C ARG A 74 1.45 31.03 0.36
N GLY A 75 2.72 30.84 0.72
CA GLY A 75 3.33 31.46 1.90
C GLY A 75 2.81 30.90 3.24
N HIS A 76 2.10 29.76 3.22
CA HIS A 76 1.56 29.11 4.42
C HIS A 76 2.55 28.15 5.07
N TYR A 77 3.66 27.85 4.41
CA TYR A 77 4.71 26.97 4.92
C TYR A 77 6.01 27.75 5.10
N LYS A 78 6.44 27.91 6.35
CA LYS A 78 7.72 28.52 6.73
C LYS A 78 8.67 27.39 7.12
N ASP A 79 9.61 27.05 6.25
CA ASP A 79 10.83 26.25 6.50
C ASP A 79 10.71 25.08 7.51
N LYS A 80 9.63 24.31 7.44
CA LYS A 80 9.52 23.02 8.15
C LYS A 80 9.93 21.88 7.23
N HIS A 81 10.42 20.79 7.81
CA HIS A 81 10.89 19.62 7.06
C HIS A 81 9.72 19.01 6.27
N ILE A 82 9.99 18.34 5.14
CA ILE A 82 8.94 17.73 4.31
C ILE A 82 8.14 16.64 5.04
N ASP A 83 8.70 16.11 6.13
CA ASP A 83 8.07 15.10 6.99
C ASP A 83 6.93 15.65 7.86
N ASP A 84 6.84 16.97 8.00
CA ASP A 84 5.80 17.66 8.79
C ASP A 84 4.48 17.88 8.02
N VAL A 85 4.41 17.45 6.73
CA VAL A 85 3.22 17.47 5.85
C VAL A 85 2.78 16.04 5.54
#